data_AF-A0A5K1IXQ0-F1
#
_entry.id   AF-A0A5K1IXQ0-F1
#
_cell.length_a   1.000
_cell.length_b   1.000
_cell.length_c   1.000
_cell.angle_alpha   90.00
_cell.angle_beta   90.00
_cell.angle_gamma   90.00
#
_symmetry.space_group_name_H-M   'P 1'
#
loop_
_entity.id
_entity.type
_entity.pdbx_description
1 polymer ?
#
loop_
_entity_poly.entity_id
_entity_poly.type
_entity_poly.pdbx_seq_one_letter_code
_entity_poly.pdbx_strand_id
1 'polypeptide(L)'
;MHVHGHERDGAAAPAENRPDLANAKAEPSDTAADELARFSVAVPEGLLRAFDAQTARRGDTVNRSEALRDLMRASLVADEQRTPDVQVIGSLTMIYDHHTGDLTRRLDEIQHDYTAEIVSTMHVHLDHHNCLEILALKGQGARVYELADKLLGLRGVAHGELTCAATGKSLGR
;
A
#
# COMPACT_ATOMS: atom_id res chain seq x y z
N MET A 1 67.99 -50.34 -43.52
CA MET A 1 67.62 -49.75 -42.22
C MET A 1 66.16 -50.16 -41.97
N HIS A 2 65.77 -51.21 -41.23
CA HIS A 2 66.15 -51.68 -39.87
C HIS A 2 66.15 -50.51 -38.87
N VAL A 3 65.32 -50.45 -37.83
CA VAL A 3 65.03 -51.44 -36.74
C VAL A 3 63.69 -51.07 -36.03
N HIS A 4 62.82 -52.03 -35.61
CA HIS A 4 62.54 -52.50 -34.21
C HIS A 4 62.32 -51.37 -33.17
N GLY A 5 61.31 -51.33 -32.29
CA GLY A 5 60.52 -52.37 -31.60
C GLY A 5 60.73 -52.25 -30.07
N HIS A 6 59.63 -52.24 -29.28
CA HIS A 6 59.57 -52.29 -27.78
C HIS A 6 60.06 -51.04 -27.01
N GLU A 7 59.58 -50.66 -25.83
CA GLU A 7 58.68 -51.23 -24.81
C GLU A 7 58.20 -50.11 -23.86
N ARG A 8 57.32 -50.46 -22.92
CA ARG A 8 56.61 -49.61 -21.95
C ARG A 8 57.56 -48.99 -20.91
N ASP A 9 57.27 -47.78 -20.42
CA ASP A 9 57.12 -47.57 -18.98
C ASP A 9 56.46 -46.23 -18.63
N GLY A 10 55.75 -46.25 -17.51
CA GLY A 10 54.80 -45.23 -17.09
C GLY A 10 55.40 -43.89 -16.68
N ALA A 11 54.59 -42.85 -16.85
CA ALA A 11 54.65 -41.65 -16.05
C ALA A 11 53.24 -41.05 -15.98
N ALA A 12 52.76 -40.89 -14.76
CA ALA A 12 51.43 -40.43 -14.41
C ALA A 12 51.06 -39.10 -15.10
N ALA A 13 49.84 -39.04 -15.64
CA ALA A 13 49.21 -37.79 -16.03
C ALA A 13 49.07 -36.89 -14.79
N PRO A 14 49.29 -35.56 -14.90
CA PRO A 14 49.11 -34.66 -13.79
C PRO A 14 47.62 -34.58 -13.46
N ALA A 15 47.31 -34.65 -12.17
CA ALA A 15 45.97 -34.51 -11.64
C ALA A 15 45.37 -33.16 -12.08
N GLU A 16 44.46 -33.20 -13.04
CA GLU A 16 43.58 -32.08 -13.33
C GLU A 16 42.68 -31.86 -12.12
N ASN A 17 42.97 -30.75 -11.47
CA ASN A 17 42.26 -30.14 -10.38
C ASN A 17 40.76 -30.11 -10.67
N ARG A 18 39.97 -31.02 -10.06
CA ARG A 18 38.50 -30.90 -10.02
C ARG A 18 38.18 -29.83 -8.98
N PRO A 19 37.70 -28.63 -9.35
CA PRO A 19 37.19 -27.71 -8.35
C PRO A 19 35.91 -28.31 -7.76
N ASP A 20 35.86 -28.32 -6.43
CA ASP A 20 34.71 -28.64 -5.60
C ASP A 20 33.42 -28.01 -6.16
N LEU A 21 32.45 -28.86 -6.50
CA LEU A 21 31.04 -28.48 -6.65
C LEU A 21 30.47 -28.23 -5.25
N ALA A 22 30.94 -27.16 -4.60
CA ALA A 22 30.45 -26.72 -3.29
C ALA A 22 30.40 -25.19 -3.24
N ASN A 23 29.54 -24.59 -4.07
CA ASN A 23 28.76 -23.38 -3.76
C ASN A 23 27.98 -22.92 -5.00
N ALA A 24 26.90 -23.64 -5.32
CA ALA A 24 25.77 -22.98 -5.96
C ALA A 24 25.01 -22.26 -4.84
N LYS A 25 25.24 -20.95 -4.69
CA LYS A 25 24.35 -20.10 -3.90
C LYS A 25 22.96 -20.24 -4.50
N ALA A 26 22.06 -20.87 -3.78
CA ALA A 26 20.65 -20.86 -4.10
C ALA A 26 20.18 -19.39 -4.07
N GLU A 27 19.73 -18.89 -5.21
CA GLU A 27 18.83 -17.74 -5.29
C GLU A 27 17.66 -18.02 -4.33
N PRO A 28 17.32 -17.13 -3.40
CA PRO A 28 16.23 -17.40 -2.47
C PRO A 28 14.92 -17.43 -3.26
N SER A 29 14.26 -18.59 -3.21
CA SER A 29 12.96 -18.84 -3.81
C SER A 29 11.90 -17.96 -3.14
N ASP A 30 11.29 -17.10 -3.93
CA ASP A 30 10.18 -16.22 -3.57
C ASP A 30 8.89 -17.05 -3.40
N THR A 31 8.76 -17.70 -2.22
CA THR A 31 7.51 -18.27 -1.65
C THR A 31 7.76 -18.80 -0.23
N ALA A 32 8.32 -17.99 0.66
CA ALA A 32 8.33 -18.30 2.09
C ALA A 32 7.12 -17.59 2.73
N ALA A 33 6.21 -18.36 3.33
CA ALA A 33 5.19 -17.79 4.19
C ALA A 33 5.90 -16.97 5.28
N ASP A 34 5.60 -15.68 5.34
CA ASP A 34 6.24 -14.74 6.26
C ASP A 34 6.18 -15.28 7.70
N GLU A 35 7.32 -15.42 8.37
CA GLU A 35 7.38 -16.00 9.72
C GLU A 35 6.60 -15.12 10.70
N LEU A 36 5.67 -15.73 11.46
CA LEU A 36 4.89 -14.99 12.45
C LEU A 36 5.74 -14.56 13.64
N ALA A 37 6.10 -13.27 13.69
CA ALA A 37 6.70 -12.66 14.86
C ALA A 37 5.66 -12.46 15.98
N ARG A 38 6.02 -12.80 17.23
CA ARG A 38 5.17 -12.62 18.42
C ARG A 38 5.71 -11.49 19.28
N PHE A 39 4.85 -10.55 19.62
CA PHE A 39 5.16 -9.43 20.51
C PHE A 39 3.99 -9.18 21.46
N SER A 40 4.29 -8.57 22.62
CA SER A 40 3.30 -8.23 23.64
C SER A 40 3.10 -6.72 23.67
N VAL A 41 1.84 -6.27 23.77
CA VAL A 41 1.47 -4.85 23.83
C VAL A 41 0.68 -4.60 25.11
N ALA A 42 1.01 -3.52 25.81
CA ALA A 42 0.21 -3.04 26.93
C ALA A 42 -0.78 -1.97 26.43
N VAL A 43 -2.06 -2.13 26.75
CA VAL A 43 -3.13 -1.19 26.39
C VAL A 43 -4.08 -0.97 27.57
N PRO A 44 -4.73 0.20 27.68
CA PRO A 44 -5.77 0.41 28.68
C PRO A 44 -6.89 -0.63 28.56
N GLU A 45 -7.34 -1.17 29.70
CA GLU A 45 -8.32 -2.26 29.72
C GLU A 45 -9.65 -1.86 29.04
N GLY A 46 -10.08 -0.61 29.20
CA GLY A 46 -11.28 -0.09 28.53
C GLY A 46 -11.15 -0.07 27.01
N LEU A 47 -9.96 0.24 26.49
CA LEU A 47 -9.69 0.23 25.05
C LEU A 47 -9.71 -1.19 24.48
N LEU A 48 -9.09 -2.15 25.19
CA LEU A 48 -9.12 -3.56 24.80
C LEU A 48 -10.55 -4.10 24.74
N ARG A 49 -11.39 -3.78 25.75
CA ARG A 49 -12.81 -4.15 25.75
C ARG A 49 -13.57 -3.59 24.54
N ALA A 50 -13.35 -2.32 24.21
CA ALA A 50 -13.98 -1.70 23.05
C ALA A 50 -13.54 -2.34 21.73
N PHE A 51 -12.25 -2.67 21.62
CA PHE A 51 -11.67 -3.34 20.46
C PHE A 51 -12.22 -4.77 20.28
N ASP A 52 -12.35 -5.52 21.37
CA ASP A 52 -12.96 -6.85 21.35
C ASP A 52 -14.43 -6.80 20.91
N ALA A 53 -15.20 -5.85 21.44
CA ALA A 53 -16.59 -5.66 21.06
C ALA A 53 -16.73 -5.26 19.58
N GLN A 54 -15.79 -4.47 19.04
CA GLN A 54 -15.74 -4.16 17.62
C GLN A 54 -15.41 -5.39 16.78
N THR A 55 -14.42 -6.19 17.22
CA THR A 55 -13.96 -7.39 16.51
C THR A 55 -15.06 -8.44 16.44
N ALA A 56 -15.79 -8.66 17.55
CA ALA A 56 -16.93 -9.57 17.60
C ALA A 56 -18.06 -9.20 16.62
N ARG A 57 -18.23 -7.91 16.30
CA ARG A 57 -19.21 -7.45 15.30
C ARG A 57 -18.79 -7.70 13.86
N ARG A 58 -17.50 -7.95 13.59
CA ARG A 58 -16.95 -8.19 12.24
C ARG A 58 -17.04 -9.65 11.78
N GLY A 59 -17.45 -10.58 12.65
CA GLY A 59 -17.71 -11.99 12.35
C GLY A 59 -16.89 -12.96 13.19
N ASP A 60 -17.37 -14.20 13.32
CA ASP A 60 -16.86 -15.21 14.26
C ASP A 60 -15.46 -15.77 13.93
N THR A 61 -14.89 -15.42 12.77
CA THR A 61 -13.59 -15.90 12.29
C THR A 61 -12.43 -14.94 12.57
N VAL A 62 -12.72 -13.71 13.02
CA VAL A 62 -11.69 -12.67 13.23
C VAL A 62 -11.20 -12.70 14.68
N ASN A 63 -9.94 -13.05 14.90
CA ASN A 63 -9.29 -12.97 16.21
C ASN A 63 -8.53 -11.63 16.37
N ARG A 64 -8.18 -11.27 17.61
CA ARG A 64 -7.45 -10.02 17.94
C ARG A 64 -6.19 -9.84 17.09
N SER A 65 -5.45 -10.91 16.84
CA SER A 65 -4.20 -10.85 16.07
C SER A 65 -4.45 -10.57 14.58
N GLU A 66 -5.55 -11.07 14.01
CA GLU A 66 -5.98 -10.71 12.65
C GLU A 66 -6.41 -9.24 12.59
N ALA A 67 -7.27 -8.81 13.51
CA ALA A 67 -7.74 -7.44 13.55
C ALA A 67 -6.58 -6.44 13.76
N LEU A 68 -5.60 -6.78 14.59
CA LEU A 68 -4.38 -5.99 14.77
C LEU A 68 -3.50 -5.99 13.51
N ARG A 69 -3.33 -7.13 12.84
CA ARG A 69 -2.59 -7.22 11.57
C ARG A 69 -3.25 -6.39 10.47
N ASP A 70 -4.57 -6.39 10.38
CA ASP A 70 -5.32 -5.56 9.44
C ASP A 70 -5.11 -4.07 9.72
N LEU A 71 -5.15 -3.67 11.00
CA LEU A 71 -4.83 -2.29 11.40
C LEU A 71 -3.37 -1.92 11.06
N MET A 72 -2.42 -2.81 11.30
CA MET A 72 -1.01 -2.61 10.94
C MET A 72 -0.84 -2.47 9.44
N ARG A 73 -1.47 -3.33 8.64
CA ARG A 73 -1.43 -3.27 7.17
C ARG A 73 -2.05 -1.97 6.65
N ALA A 74 -3.21 -1.59 7.19
CA ALA A 74 -3.85 -0.32 6.85
C ALA A 74 -2.96 0.88 7.19
N SER A 75 -2.30 0.85 8.37
CA SER A 75 -1.36 1.88 8.79
C SER A 75 -0.13 1.98 7.87
N LEU A 76 0.45 0.85 7.47
CA LEU A 76 1.61 0.81 6.58
C LEU A 76 1.25 1.26 5.17
N VAL A 77 0.09 0.84 4.66
CA VAL A 77 -0.44 1.29 3.37
C VAL A 77 -0.67 2.80 3.37
N ALA A 78 -1.25 3.34 4.45
CA ALA A 78 -1.44 4.79 4.60
C ALA A 78 -0.11 5.56 4.61
N ASP A 79 0.92 5.01 5.25
CA ASP A 79 2.27 5.59 5.28
C ASP A 79 2.94 5.54 3.89
N GLU A 80 2.90 4.39 3.21
CA GLU A 80 3.41 4.23 1.85
C GLU A 80 2.72 5.16 0.84
N GLN A 81 1.41 5.35 0.96
CA GLN A 81 0.65 6.23 0.08
C GLN A 81 1.08 7.70 0.22
N ARG A 82 1.58 8.12 1.39
CA ARG A 82 2.15 9.46 1.58
C ARG A 82 3.53 9.62 0.94
N THR A 83 4.10 8.56 0.36
CA THR A 83 5.33 8.65 -0.43
C THR A 83 5.05 9.37 -1.74
N PRO A 84 5.77 10.46 -2.07
CA PRO A 84 5.42 11.37 -3.17
C PRO A 84 5.22 10.69 -4.54
N ASP A 85 6.07 9.71 -4.85
CA ASP A 85 6.21 9.14 -6.20
C ASP A 85 5.38 7.87 -6.44
N VAL A 86 4.61 7.42 -5.44
CA VAL A 86 3.79 6.21 -5.57
C VAL A 86 2.48 6.55 -6.25
N GLN A 87 2.03 5.71 -7.19
CA GLN A 87 0.67 5.80 -7.73
C GLN A 87 -0.34 5.36 -6.67
N VAL A 88 -1.33 6.19 -6.39
CA VAL A 88 -2.36 6.00 -5.36
C VAL A 88 -3.73 5.93 -6.02
N ILE A 89 -4.58 5.04 -5.52
CA ILE A 89 -5.99 4.95 -5.86
C ILE A 89 -6.80 5.05 -4.57
N GLY A 90 -7.82 5.92 -4.57
CA GLY A 90 -8.60 6.20 -3.37
C GLY A 90 -9.86 7.00 -3.64
N SER A 91 -10.45 7.50 -2.57
CA SER A 91 -11.54 8.46 -2.62
C SER A 91 -11.37 9.57 -1.59
N LEU A 92 -11.78 10.78 -1.96
CA LEU A 92 -11.95 11.88 -1.02
C LEU A 92 -13.44 12.09 -0.80
N THR A 93 -13.89 11.98 0.45
CA THR A 93 -15.27 12.26 0.84
C THR A 93 -15.31 13.56 1.63
N MET A 94 -16.23 14.46 1.30
CA MET A 94 -16.40 15.73 2.00
C MET A 94 -17.87 16.12 2.18
N ILE A 95 -18.17 16.78 3.29
CA ILE A 95 -19.47 17.40 3.57
C ILE A 95 -19.25 18.89 3.73
N TYR A 96 -20.03 19.70 3.02
CA TYR A 96 -19.94 21.15 3.07
C TYR A 96 -21.30 21.84 2.90
N ASP A 97 -21.39 23.08 3.39
CA ASP A 97 -22.56 23.94 3.20
C ASP A 97 -22.43 24.73 1.89
N HIS A 98 -23.26 24.41 0.90
CA HIS A 98 -23.21 25.03 -0.43
C HIS A 98 -23.72 26.48 -0.46
N HIS A 99 -24.30 26.99 0.63
CA HIS A 99 -24.59 28.42 0.79
C HIS A 99 -23.40 29.22 1.33
N THR A 100 -22.29 28.56 1.68
CA THR A 100 -21.11 29.24 2.25
C THR A 100 -20.35 30.02 1.18
N GLY A 101 -20.67 31.31 1.06
CA GLY A 101 -19.88 32.27 0.28
C GLY A 101 -19.62 31.80 -1.15
N ASP A 102 -18.33 31.71 -1.52
CA ASP A 102 -17.87 31.26 -2.84
C ASP A 102 -17.34 29.82 -2.85
N LEU A 103 -17.69 29.01 -1.84
CA LEU A 103 -17.11 27.69 -1.63
C LEU A 103 -17.26 26.79 -2.84
N THR A 104 -18.47 26.66 -3.41
CA THR A 104 -18.72 25.80 -4.58
C THR A 104 -17.84 26.19 -5.77
N ARG A 105 -17.69 27.49 -6.06
CA ARG A 105 -16.80 27.98 -7.12
C ARG A 105 -15.34 27.60 -6.86
N ARG A 106 -14.88 27.74 -5.61
CA ARG A 106 -13.49 27.40 -5.23
C ARG A 106 -13.24 25.90 -5.28
N LEU A 107 -14.22 25.08 -4.90
CA LEU A 107 -14.18 23.63 -5.04
C LEU A 107 -14.04 23.26 -6.53
N ASP A 108 -14.87 23.83 -7.40
CA ASP A 108 -14.81 23.58 -8.85
C ASP A 108 -13.48 24.00 -9.46
N GLU A 109 -12.95 25.18 -9.08
CA GLU A 109 -11.65 25.67 -9.55
C GLU A 109 -10.51 24.73 -9.16
N ILE A 110 -10.47 24.31 -7.90
CA ILE A 110 -9.45 23.36 -7.45
C ILE A 110 -9.63 22.02 -8.16
N GLN A 111 -10.85 21.50 -8.31
CA GLN A 111 -11.06 20.22 -9.00
C GLN A 111 -10.64 20.29 -10.48
N HIS A 112 -10.87 21.41 -11.16
CA HIS A 112 -10.44 21.62 -12.54
C HIS A 112 -8.91 21.65 -12.72
N ASP A 113 -8.15 22.03 -11.69
CA ASP A 113 -6.68 21.97 -11.73
C ASP A 113 -6.12 20.54 -11.55
N TYR A 114 -6.97 19.58 -11.20
CA TYR A 114 -6.62 18.19 -10.88
C TYR A 114 -7.46 17.16 -11.65
N THR A 115 -7.96 17.51 -12.84
CA THR A 115 -8.74 16.57 -13.67
C THR A 115 -7.97 15.31 -14.10
N ALA A 116 -6.63 15.33 -14.02
CA ALA A 116 -5.80 14.16 -14.29
C ALA A 116 -5.83 13.16 -13.13
N GLU A 117 -6.02 13.64 -11.90
CA GLU A 117 -6.08 12.82 -10.68
C GLU A 117 -7.52 12.44 -10.30
N ILE A 118 -8.51 13.26 -10.68
CA ILE A 118 -9.93 13.01 -10.41
C ILE A 118 -10.51 12.15 -11.53
N VAL A 119 -10.90 10.93 -11.18
CA VAL A 119 -11.53 9.99 -12.11
C VAL A 119 -13.02 10.31 -12.27
N SER A 120 -13.69 10.62 -11.16
CA SER A 120 -15.08 11.02 -11.15
C SER A 120 -15.43 11.70 -9.83
N THR A 121 -16.53 12.45 -9.86
CA THR A 121 -17.11 13.10 -8.68
C THR A 121 -18.58 12.70 -8.56
N MET A 122 -19.03 12.39 -7.36
CA MET A 122 -20.44 12.16 -7.02
C MET A 122 -20.88 13.22 -6.02
N HIS A 123 -21.94 13.95 -6.34
CA HIS A 123 -22.53 14.97 -5.49
C HIS A 123 -23.93 14.56 -5.04
N VAL A 124 -24.22 14.70 -3.76
CA VAL A 124 -25.51 14.36 -3.15
C VAL A 124 -25.96 15.51 -2.25
N HIS A 125 -27.13 16.07 -2.51
CA HIS A 125 -27.77 17.01 -1.57
C HIS A 125 -28.31 16.23 -0.38
N LEU A 126 -27.78 16.49 0.81
CA LEU A 126 -28.23 15.86 2.07
C LEU A 126 -29.46 16.60 2.63
N ASP A 127 -29.41 17.92 2.57
CA ASP A 127 -30.49 18.81 2.98
C ASP A 127 -30.38 20.17 2.27
N HIS A 128 -31.13 21.18 2.73
CA HIS A 128 -31.14 22.51 2.13
C HIS A 128 -29.78 23.22 2.16
N HIS A 129 -28.89 22.87 3.08
CA HIS A 129 -27.58 23.50 3.24
C HIS A 129 -26.43 22.56 2.88
N ASN A 130 -26.52 21.29 3.29
CA ASN A 130 -25.40 20.37 3.24
C ASN A 130 -25.38 19.53 1.95
N CYS A 131 -24.20 19.44 1.36
CA CYS A 131 -23.88 18.53 0.29
C CYS A 131 -22.85 17.52 0.76
N LEU A 132 -23.00 16.26 0.35
CA LEU A 132 -21.97 15.24 0.39
C LEU A 132 -21.36 15.15 -1.01
N GLU A 133 -20.04 15.19 -1.09
CA GLU A 133 -19.31 15.03 -2.33
C GLU A 133 -18.22 13.97 -2.16
N ILE A 134 -18.14 13.06 -3.14
CA ILE A 134 -17.17 11.95 -3.14
C ILE A 134 -16.42 11.99 -4.46
N LEU A 135 -15.10 12.19 -4.39
CA LEU A 135 -14.20 12.16 -5.53
C LEU A 135 -13.52 10.80 -5.58
N ALA A 136 -13.61 10.08 -6.68
CA ALA A 136 -12.77 8.92 -6.97
C ALA A 136 -11.43 9.42 -7.55
N LEU A 137 -10.32 9.00 -6.95
CA LEU A 137 -9.00 9.55 -7.21
C LEU A 137 -8.03 8.46 -7.70
N LYS A 138 -7.20 8.82 -8.68
CA LYS A 138 -6.09 8.01 -9.17
C LYS A 138 -4.96 8.91 -9.68
N GLY A 139 -3.79 8.83 -9.08
CA GLY A 139 -2.65 9.63 -9.54
C GLY A 139 -1.40 9.46 -8.68
N GLN A 140 -0.43 10.35 -8.86
CA GLN A 140 0.73 10.39 -7.97
C GLN A 140 0.29 10.80 -6.56
N GLY A 141 0.80 10.11 -5.55
CA GLY A 141 0.48 10.36 -4.14
C GLY A 141 0.63 11.84 -3.79
N ALA A 142 1.75 12.46 -4.14
CA ALA A 142 1.97 13.89 -3.89
C ALA A 142 0.82 14.79 -4.38
N ARG A 143 0.31 14.55 -5.60
CA ARG A 143 -0.78 15.35 -6.18
C ARG A 143 -2.14 15.02 -5.57
N VAL A 144 -2.40 13.76 -5.24
CA VAL A 144 -3.63 13.32 -4.57
C VAL A 144 -3.73 13.93 -3.17
N TYR A 145 -2.64 13.91 -2.40
CA TYR A 145 -2.60 14.54 -1.08
C TYR A 145 -2.68 16.06 -1.17
N GLU A 146 -1.99 16.69 -2.12
CA GLU A 146 -2.10 18.15 -2.32
C GLU A 146 -3.53 18.58 -2.67
N LEU A 147 -4.22 17.83 -3.54
CA LEU A 147 -5.64 18.06 -3.86
C LEU A 147 -6.50 17.96 -2.60
N ALA A 148 -6.34 16.89 -1.82
CA ALA A 148 -7.11 16.68 -0.60
C ALA A 148 -6.86 17.81 0.41
N ASP A 149 -5.60 18.20 0.64
CA ASP A 149 -5.26 19.30 1.55
C ASP A 149 -5.87 20.63 1.09
N LYS A 150 -5.87 20.91 -0.22
CA LYS A 150 -6.49 22.12 -0.79
C LYS A 150 -8.00 22.14 -0.58
N LEU A 151 -8.70 21.04 -0.89
CA LEU A 151 -10.16 20.95 -0.76
C LEU A 151 -10.58 20.96 0.71
N LEU A 152 -9.97 20.14 1.56
CA LEU A 152 -10.31 20.04 2.99
C LEU A 152 -9.90 21.30 3.77
N GLY A 153 -8.93 22.07 3.28
CA GLY A 153 -8.53 23.36 3.85
C GLY A 153 -9.48 24.52 3.53
N LEU A 154 -10.48 24.32 2.66
CA LEU A 154 -11.44 25.38 2.33
C LEU A 154 -12.39 25.64 3.50
N ARG A 155 -12.55 26.92 3.83
CA ARG A 155 -13.54 27.36 4.81
C ARG A 155 -14.95 26.99 4.33
N GLY A 156 -15.67 26.22 5.13
CA GLY A 156 -17.02 25.75 4.84
C GLY A 156 -17.12 24.27 4.50
N VAL A 157 -15.98 23.58 4.33
CA VAL A 157 -15.91 22.12 4.42
C VAL A 157 -15.97 21.73 5.90
N ALA A 158 -17.05 21.09 6.30
CA ALA A 158 -17.32 20.73 7.70
C ALA A 158 -16.63 19.43 8.10
N HIS A 159 -16.64 18.46 7.19
CA HIS A 159 -15.99 17.17 7.36
C HIS A 159 -15.38 16.72 6.05
N GLY A 160 -14.25 16.02 6.13
CA GLY A 160 -13.80 15.23 5.00
C GLY A 160 -12.64 14.31 5.34
N GLU A 161 -12.50 13.27 4.52
CA GLU A 161 -11.58 12.18 4.72
C GLU A 161 -11.07 11.69 3.37
N LEU A 162 -9.75 11.65 3.22
CA LEU A 162 -9.09 10.97 2.12
C LEU A 162 -8.84 9.51 2.54
N THR A 163 -9.46 8.58 1.82
CA THR A 163 -9.23 7.14 1.99
C THR A 163 -8.52 6.61 0.76
N CYS A 164 -7.27 6.21 0.95
CA CYS A 164 -6.48 5.62 -0.12
C CYS A 164 -6.55 4.09 -0.01
N ALA A 165 -7.16 3.44 -1.01
CA ALA A 165 -7.50 2.02 -0.97
C ALA A 165 -6.36 1.11 -1.45
N ALA A 166 -5.53 1.61 -2.39
CA ALA A 166 -4.50 0.81 -3.04
C ALA A 166 -3.36 1.70 -3.53
N THR A 167 -2.21 1.08 -3.78
CA THR A 167 -1.14 1.65 -4.60
C THR A 167 -1.13 0.96 -5.97
N GLY A 168 -0.51 1.58 -6.98
CA GLY A 168 -0.36 0.96 -8.30
C GLY A 168 0.32 -0.42 -8.21
N LYS A 169 1.23 -0.60 -7.25
CA LYS A 169 1.92 -1.87 -6.97
C LYS A 169 1.01 -2.91 -6.32
N SER A 170 0.08 -2.51 -5.46
CA SER A 170 -0.81 -3.44 -4.75
C SER A 170 -1.91 -4.05 -5.62
N LEU A 171 -2.05 -3.60 -6.88
CA LEU A 171 -3.00 -4.13 -7.87
C LEU A 171 -2.43 -5.25 -8.76
N GLY A 172 -1.23 -5.75 -8.46
CA GLY A 172 -0.69 -6.97 -9.08
C GLY A 172 -0.35 -6.84 -10.57
N ARG A 173 0.16 -5.68 -11.00
CA ARG A 173 0.80 -5.54 -12.32
C ARG A 173 2.30 -5.40 -12.18
#